data_AF-A0A7V2WAY0-F1
#
_entry.id   AF-A0A7V2WAY0-F1
#
_cell.length_a   1.000
_cell.length_b   1.000
_cell.length_c   1.000
_cell.angle_alpha   90.00
_cell.angle_beta   90.00
_cell.angle_gamma   90.00
#
_symmetry.space_group_name_H-M   'P 1'
#
loop_
_entity.id
_entity.type
_entity.pdbx_description
1 polymer ?
#
loop_
_entity_poly.entity_id
_entity_poly.type
_entity_poly.pdbx_seq_one_letter_code
_entity_poly.pdbx_strand_id
1 'polypeptide(L)'
;MDRSRIKIAIAIALVLLMACVCCGGVALMGVWSIDRAMVTDPTEAAQLGSEIASYTLPVGYSEMFGMRLMGMDMLAIAPNPPEPDGMVIFLIKVPADGDIDQKTLQKQIEGALQQQSAFQSLKLTLDDVETRTVNGQEVTLTYRKGENGVGTPYRQVSALFNVQNGRVLLLAQGSTAEWDQQALDVLLDSIH
;
A
#
# COMPACT_ATOMS: atom_id res chain seq x y z
N MET A 1 -31.99 41.27 -34.60
CA MET A 1 -31.82 40.12 -33.70
C MET A 1 -32.79 40.29 -32.53
N ASP A 2 -33.84 39.46 -32.47
CA ASP A 2 -34.94 39.65 -31.51
C ASP A 2 -34.46 39.51 -30.06
N ARG A 3 -34.98 40.38 -29.18
CA ARG A 3 -34.69 40.36 -27.73
C ARG A 3 -34.91 38.96 -27.10
N SER A 4 -35.80 38.15 -27.66
CA SER A 4 -36.06 36.78 -27.22
C SER A 4 -34.91 35.82 -27.54
N ARG A 5 -34.23 35.99 -28.69
CA ARG A 5 -33.07 35.16 -29.08
C ARG A 5 -31.83 35.50 -28.25
N ILE A 6 -31.68 36.76 -27.85
CA ILE A 6 -30.60 37.22 -26.96
C ILE A 6 -30.76 36.62 -25.55
N LYS A 7 -31.98 36.57 -25.01
CA LYS A 7 -32.25 35.97 -23.69
C LYS A 7 -31.95 34.46 -23.67
N ILE A 8 -32.32 33.74 -24.72
CA ILE A 8 -32.06 32.30 -24.84
C ILE A 8 -30.55 32.02 -24.93
N ALA A 9 -29.81 32.81 -25.72
CA ALA A 9 -28.36 32.68 -25.82
C ALA A 9 -27.64 32.90 -24.49
N ILE A 10 -28.09 33.88 -23.69
CA ILE A 10 -27.52 34.16 -22.35
C ILE A 10 -27.83 33.01 -21.38
N ALA A 11 -29.05 32.46 -21.42
CA ALA A 11 -29.42 31.34 -20.55
C ALA A 11 -28.59 30.08 -20.85
N ILE A 12 -28.36 29.76 -22.13
CA ILE A 12 -27.54 28.61 -22.54
C ILE A 12 -26.08 28.83 -22.12
N ALA A 13 -25.54 30.04 -22.30
CA ALA A 13 -24.18 30.36 -21.89
C ALA A 13 -23.96 30.22 -20.38
N LEU A 14 -24.93 30.64 -19.56
CA LEU A 14 -24.87 30.52 -18.10
C LEU A 14 -24.90 29.06 -17.62
N VAL A 15 -25.75 28.23 -18.24
CA VAL A 15 -25.83 26.79 -17.92
C VAL A 15 -24.55 26.06 -18.31
N LEU A 16 -23.97 26.39 -19.47
CA LEU A 16 -22.70 25.81 -19.91
C LEU A 16 -21.53 26.23 -19.03
N LEU A 17 -21.51 27.49 -18.57
CA LEU A 17 -20.50 27.99 -17.64
C LEU A 17 -20.61 27.31 -16.27
N MET A 18 -21.84 27.13 -15.76
CA MET A 18 -22.09 26.46 -14.48
C MET A 18 -21.73 24.96 -14.53
N ALA A 19 -22.02 24.27 -15.65
CA ALA A 19 -21.61 22.89 -15.86
C ALA A 19 -20.07 22.75 -15.95
N CYS A 20 -19.38 23.70 -16.58
CA CYS A 20 -17.92 23.70 -16.69
C CYS A 20 -17.24 23.92 -15.33
N VAL A 21 -17.80 24.78 -14.47
CA VAL A 21 -17.27 25.05 -13.12
C VAL A 21 -17.49 23.84 -12.19
N CYS A 22 -18.63 23.16 -12.29
CA CYS A 22 -18.87 21.93 -11.51
C CYS A 22 -17.97 20.77 -11.91
N CYS A 23 -17.67 20.59 -13.21
CA CYS A 23 -16.77 19.51 -13.64
C CYS A 23 -15.28 19.85 -13.44
N GLY A 24 -14.89 21.11 -13.65
CA GLY A 24 -13.50 21.57 -13.45
C GLY A 24 -13.10 21.66 -11.97
N GLY A 25 -14.02 22.06 -11.09
CA GLY A 25 -13.77 22.16 -9.65
C GLY A 25 -13.57 20.81 -8.97
N VAL A 26 -14.29 19.77 -9.40
CA VAL A 26 -14.16 18.41 -8.85
C VAL A 26 -12.85 17.75 -9.30
N ALA A 27 -12.42 17.99 -10.55
CA ALA A 27 -11.13 17.51 -11.03
C ALA A 27 -9.95 18.19 -10.29
N LEU A 28 -10.04 19.50 -10.02
CA LEU A 28 -8.99 20.22 -9.28
C LEU A 28 -8.95 19.89 -7.78
N MET A 29 -10.10 19.68 -7.12
CA MET A 29 -10.12 19.20 -5.72
C MET A 29 -9.63 17.75 -5.60
N GLY A 30 -9.92 16.90 -6.60
CA GLY A 30 -9.46 15.51 -6.61
C GLY A 30 -7.93 15.41 -6.66
N VAL A 31 -7.28 16.20 -7.52
CA VAL A 31 -5.81 16.21 -7.65
C VAL A 31 -5.13 16.76 -6.39
N TRP A 32 -5.68 17.80 -5.76
CA TRP A 32 -5.14 18.35 -4.50
C TRP A 32 -5.29 17.41 -3.30
N SER A 33 -6.28 16.51 -3.34
CA SER A 33 -6.49 15.53 -2.26
C SER A 33 -5.55 14.33 -2.37
N ILE A 34 -5.14 13.96 -3.59
CA ILE A 34 -4.22 12.83 -3.83
C ILE A 34 -2.78 13.19 -3.43
N ASP A 35 -2.35 14.43 -3.71
CA ASP A 35 -0.99 14.89 -3.41
C ASP A 35 -0.70 14.98 -1.90
N ARG A 36 -1.75 15.06 -1.05
CA ARG A 36 -1.62 14.99 0.41
C ARG A 36 -1.67 13.57 0.97
N ALA A 37 -2.09 12.59 0.17
CA ALA A 37 -2.22 11.21 0.62
C ALA A 37 -0.89 10.45 0.49
N MET A 38 -0.01 10.85 -0.44
CA MET A 38 1.31 10.25 -0.63
C MET A 38 2.38 11.00 0.17
N VAL A 39 3.18 10.25 0.90
CA VAL A 39 4.32 10.73 1.66
C VAL A 39 5.57 10.29 0.91
N THR A 40 6.28 11.23 0.30
CA THR A 40 7.52 10.95 -0.45
C THR A 40 8.75 11.60 0.18
N ASP A 41 8.54 12.50 1.15
CA ASP A 41 9.62 13.02 1.98
C ASP A 41 10.12 11.91 2.92
N PRO A 42 11.43 11.62 2.96
CA PRO A 42 11.96 10.54 3.78
C PRO A 42 11.78 10.77 5.29
N THR A 43 11.73 12.03 5.73
CA THR A 43 11.49 12.37 7.14
C THR A 43 10.05 12.05 7.52
N GLU A 44 9.10 12.44 6.66
CA GLU A 44 7.69 12.14 6.86
C GLU A 44 7.40 10.63 6.73
N ALA A 45 8.10 9.92 5.83
CA ALA A 45 7.97 8.47 5.68
C ALA A 45 8.48 7.72 6.92
N ALA A 46 9.61 8.16 7.50
CA ALA A 46 10.11 7.63 8.76
C ALA A 46 9.14 7.92 9.93
N GLN A 47 8.53 9.11 9.98
CA GLN A 47 7.49 9.42 10.96
C GLN A 47 6.28 8.50 10.80
N LEU A 48 5.78 8.33 9.57
CA LEU A 48 4.68 7.40 9.29
C LEU A 48 5.04 5.97 9.72
N GLY A 49 6.25 5.51 9.43
CA GLY A 49 6.74 4.21 9.88
C GLY A 49 6.62 4.03 11.39
N SER A 50 7.09 5.02 12.17
CA SER A 50 6.98 5.00 13.63
C SER A 50 5.53 5.03 14.15
N GLU A 51 4.57 5.55 13.38
CA GLU A 51 3.13 5.51 13.70
C GLU A 51 2.49 4.15 13.37
N ILE A 52 3.06 3.39 12.42
CA ILE A 52 2.61 2.06 12.02
C ILE A 52 3.08 1.02 13.02
N ALA A 53 4.39 0.93 13.25
CA ALA A 53 5.02 -0.01 14.19
C ALA A 53 6.39 0.51 14.64
N SER A 54 6.89 0.03 15.78
CA SER A 54 8.31 0.20 16.09
C SER A 54 9.09 -0.89 15.33
N TYR A 55 10.05 -0.49 14.51
CA TYR A 55 10.91 -1.42 13.76
C TYR A 55 12.29 -0.81 13.52
N THR A 56 13.25 -1.65 13.13
CA THR A 56 14.58 -1.23 12.67
C THR A 56 14.71 -1.53 11.18
N LEU A 57 15.21 -0.56 10.41
CA LEU A 57 15.48 -0.77 8.98
C LEU A 57 16.62 -1.76 8.78
N PRO A 58 16.46 -2.72 7.86
CA PRO A 58 17.58 -3.54 7.40
C PRO A 58 18.69 -2.70 6.77
N VAL A 59 19.93 -3.18 6.84
CA VAL A 59 21.08 -2.51 6.21
C VAL A 59 20.85 -2.41 4.71
N GLY A 60 21.03 -1.21 4.14
CA GLY A 60 20.85 -0.96 2.71
C GLY A 60 19.40 -0.69 2.29
N TYR A 61 18.45 -0.66 3.23
CA TYR A 61 17.04 -0.33 2.97
C TYR A 61 16.70 1.06 3.50
N SER A 62 15.70 1.69 2.89
CA SER A 62 15.09 2.92 3.38
C SER A 62 13.59 2.94 3.14
N GLU A 63 12.87 3.75 3.90
CA GLU A 63 11.49 4.10 3.59
C GLU A 63 11.43 4.87 2.26
N MET A 64 10.84 4.24 1.24
CA MET A 64 10.75 4.80 -0.11
C MET A 64 9.55 5.73 -0.26
N PHE A 65 8.40 5.29 0.25
CA PHE A 65 7.19 6.09 0.25
C PHE A 65 6.25 5.63 1.36
N GLY A 66 5.41 6.55 1.80
CA GLY A 66 4.27 6.31 2.66
C GLY A 66 2.97 6.71 1.98
N MET A 67 1.85 6.20 2.47
CA MET A 67 0.53 6.63 2.04
C MET A 67 -0.43 6.59 3.21
N ARG A 68 -1.24 7.66 3.36
CA ARG A 68 -2.38 7.70 4.29
C ARG A 68 -3.65 7.78 3.47
N LEU A 69 -4.44 6.70 3.45
CA LEU A 69 -5.67 6.63 2.65
C LEU A 69 -6.81 5.98 3.44
N MET A 70 -7.92 6.71 3.59
CA MET A 70 -9.16 6.20 4.20
C MET A 70 -8.96 5.56 5.59
N GLY A 71 -8.03 6.09 6.40
CA GLY A 71 -7.71 5.56 7.73
C GLY A 71 -6.78 4.34 7.74
N MET A 72 -6.23 3.97 6.59
CA MET A 72 -5.13 3.01 6.48
C MET A 72 -3.82 3.76 6.25
N ASP A 73 -2.80 3.38 7.00
CA ASP A 73 -1.44 3.86 6.82
C ASP A 73 -0.62 2.77 6.15
N MET A 74 0.09 3.12 5.09
CA MET A 74 0.94 2.21 4.34
C MET A 74 2.34 2.80 4.24
N LEU A 75 3.34 1.96 4.39
CA LEU A 75 4.74 2.30 4.18
C LEU A 75 5.39 1.26 3.28
N ALA A 76 6.18 1.71 2.31
CA ALA A 76 7.02 0.86 1.50
C ALA A 76 8.49 1.06 1.86
N ILE A 77 9.17 -0.04 2.12
CA ILE A 77 10.60 -0.13 2.42
C ILE A 77 11.24 -0.91 1.28
N ALA A 78 12.32 -0.39 0.70
CA ALA A 78 13.03 -1.06 -0.39
C ALA A 78 14.54 -0.76 -0.33
N PRO A 79 15.38 -1.47 -1.11
CA PRO A 79 16.79 -1.16 -1.24
C PRO A 79 17.04 0.28 -1.66
N ASN A 80 18.13 0.86 -1.18
CA ASN A 80 18.61 2.18 -1.57
C ASN A 80 20.08 2.09 -2.03
N PRO A 81 20.37 2.27 -3.33
CA PRO A 81 19.47 2.74 -4.38
C PRO A 81 18.38 1.72 -4.78
N PRO A 82 17.23 2.18 -5.31
CA PRO A 82 16.15 1.29 -5.73
C PRO A 82 16.56 0.36 -6.87
N GLU A 83 16.23 -0.91 -6.73
CA GLU A 83 16.46 -1.93 -7.75
C GLU A 83 15.15 -2.31 -8.43
N PRO A 84 15.09 -2.38 -9.78
CA PRO A 84 13.84 -2.64 -10.51
C PRO A 84 13.10 -3.91 -10.11
N ASP A 85 13.85 -4.96 -9.75
CA ASP A 85 13.34 -6.29 -9.39
C ASP A 85 13.65 -6.65 -7.93
N GLY A 86 14.12 -5.68 -7.14
CA GLY A 86 14.48 -5.83 -5.73
C GLY A 86 13.27 -6.11 -4.85
N MET A 87 13.53 -6.66 -3.66
CA MET A 87 12.48 -6.91 -2.68
C MET A 87 11.91 -5.60 -2.14
N VAL A 88 10.60 -5.42 -2.26
CA VAL A 88 9.86 -4.31 -1.65
C VAL A 88 9.01 -4.87 -0.51
N ILE A 89 9.11 -4.25 0.65
CA ILE A 89 8.37 -4.60 1.87
C ILE A 89 7.32 -3.51 2.13
N PHE A 90 6.06 -3.91 2.19
CA PHE A 90 4.95 -3.05 2.58
C PHE A 90 4.54 -3.34 4.01
N LEU A 91 4.43 -2.29 4.83
CA LEU A 91 3.79 -2.32 6.13
C LEU A 91 2.46 -1.57 6.03
N ILE A 92 1.36 -2.24 6.32
CA ILE A 92 0.01 -1.68 6.20
C ILE A 92 -0.66 -1.75 7.56
N LYS A 93 -0.89 -0.60 8.18
CA LYS A 93 -1.67 -0.50 9.41
C LYS A 93 -3.15 -0.67 9.08
N VAL A 94 -3.77 -1.63 9.73
CA VAL A 94 -5.19 -1.89 9.62
C VAL A 94 -5.86 -1.45 10.92
N PRO A 95 -7.00 -0.73 10.85
CA PRO A 95 -7.75 -0.36 12.05
C PRO A 95 -8.02 -1.58 12.94
N ALA A 96 -7.89 -1.39 14.25
CA ALA A 96 -8.24 -2.40 15.24
C ALA A 96 -9.77 -2.60 15.36
N ASP A 97 -10.54 -1.75 14.68
CA ASP A 97 -11.97 -1.60 14.85
C ASP A 97 -12.71 -2.82 14.28
N GLY A 98 -13.13 -3.72 15.16
CA GLY A 98 -14.00 -4.85 14.87
C GLY A 98 -13.44 -6.19 15.32
N ASP A 99 -14.31 -7.06 15.84
CA ASP A 99 -14.04 -8.47 16.20
C ASP A 99 -13.74 -9.38 14.99
N ILE A 100 -13.14 -8.82 13.93
CA ILE A 100 -12.75 -9.60 12.76
C ILE A 100 -11.52 -10.41 13.13
N ASP A 101 -11.70 -11.73 13.13
CA ASP A 101 -10.64 -12.72 13.29
C ASP A 101 -9.48 -12.48 12.32
N GLN A 102 -8.25 -12.68 12.82
CA GLN A 102 -7.00 -12.42 12.10
C GLN A 102 -6.91 -13.17 10.77
N LYS A 103 -7.35 -14.44 10.73
CA LYS A 103 -7.33 -15.25 9.50
C LYS A 103 -8.35 -14.76 8.50
N THR A 104 -9.50 -14.30 8.98
CA THR A 104 -10.55 -13.72 8.14
C THR A 104 -10.08 -12.42 7.50
N LEU A 105 -9.47 -11.53 8.30
CA LEU A 105 -8.90 -10.27 7.82
C LEU A 105 -7.78 -10.51 6.81
N GLN A 106 -6.85 -11.44 7.12
CA GLN A 106 -5.77 -11.79 6.21
C GLN A 106 -6.32 -12.26 4.85
N LYS A 107 -7.29 -13.17 4.84
CA LYS A 107 -7.92 -13.64 3.59
C LYS A 107 -8.61 -12.53 2.82
N GLN A 108 -9.26 -11.59 3.51
CA GLN A 108 -9.92 -10.45 2.88
C GLN A 108 -8.89 -9.51 2.23
N ILE A 109 -7.81 -9.20 2.92
CA ILE A 109 -6.75 -8.34 2.37
C ILE A 109 -6.04 -9.04 1.22
N GLU A 110 -5.74 -10.33 1.34
CA GLU A 110 -5.16 -11.12 0.25
C GLU A 110 -6.06 -11.13 -0.99
N GLY A 111 -7.37 -11.34 -0.81
CA GLY A 111 -8.35 -11.27 -1.89
C GLY A 111 -8.43 -9.88 -2.52
N ALA A 112 -8.38 -8.81 -1.73
CA ALA A 112 -8.38 -7.44 -2.21
C ALA A 112 -7.11 -7.08 -2.99
N LEU A 113 -5.94 -7.52 -2.50
CA LEU A 113 -4.66 -7.32 -3.18
C LEU A 113 -4.65 -8.04 -4.53
N GLN A 114 -5.12 -9.29 -4.60
CA GLN A 114 -5.24 -10.04 -5.86
C GLN A 114 -6.16 -9.35 -6.88
N GLN A 115 -7.11 -8.52 -6.44
CA GLN A 115 -7.98 -7.76 -7.33
C GLN A 115 -7.36 -6.46 -7.84
N GLN A 116 -6.28 -5.95 -7.25
CA GLN A 116 -5.60 -4.75 -7.74
C GLN A 116 -4.68 -5.07 -8.91
N SER A 117 -4.75 -4.27 -9.98
CA SER A 117 -4.00 -4.49 -11.23
C SER A 117 -2.48 -4.64 -11.04
N ALA A 118 -1.90 -3.96 -10.05
CA ALA A 118 -0.49 -4.07 -9.70
C ALA A 118 -0.09 -5.51 -9.29
N PHE A 119 -0.97 -6.20 -8.55
CA PHE A 119 -0.75 -7.57 -8.07
C PHE A 119 -1.42 -8.63 -8.97
N GLN A 120 -2.40 -8.27 -9.81
CA GLN A 120 -3.02 -9.19 -10.78
C GLN A 120 -2.02 -9.76 -11.78
N SER A 121 -0.94 -9.02 -12.07
CA SER A 121 0.14 -9.50 -12.94
C SER A 121 0.97 -10.63 -12.31
N LEU A 122 0.83 -10.87 -11.00
CA LEU A 122 1.56 -11.89 -10.27
C LEU A 122 0.72 -13.18 -10.20
N LYS A 123 1.17 -14.23 -10.88
CA LYS A 123 0.55 -15.57 -10.80
C LYS A 123 1.12 -16.34 -9.62
N LEU A 124 0.76 -15.94 -8.41
CA LEU A 124 1.29 -16.53 -7.18
C LEU A 124 0.49 -17.75 -6.74
N THR A 125 1.22 -18.77 -6.30
CA THR A 125 0.69 -19.98 -5.66
C THR A 125 1.27 -20.11 -4.25
N LEU A 126 0.51 -20.74 -3.35
CA LEU A 126 1.01 -21.06 -2.01
C LEU A 126 2.26 -21.94 -2.12
N ASP A 127 3.34 -21.52 -1.47
CA ASP A 127 4.60 -22.26 -1.42
C ASP A 127 4.78 -22.92 -0.05
N ASP A 128 4.68 -22.13 1.02
CA ASP A 128 4.91 -22.59 2.38
C ASP A 128 4.12 -21.77 3.41
N VAL A 129 3.94 -22.34 4.61
CA VAL A 129 3.35 -21.67 5.77
C VAL A 129 4.21 -21.97 6.99
N GLU A 130 4.79 -20.93 7.56
CA GLU A 130 5.68 -21.01 8.72
C GLU A 130 5.05 -20.31 9.91
N THR A 131 5.24 -20.84 11.12
CA THR A 131 4.92 -20.12 12.35
C THR A 131 6.21 -19.67 13.02
N ARG A 132 6.31 -18.36 13.28
CA ARG A 132 7.46 -17.73 13.94
C ARG A 132 6.98 -16.89 15.10
N THR A 133 7.81 -16.78 16.13
CA THR A 133 7.57 -15.85 17.22
C THR A 133 8.10 -14.47 16.86
N VAL A 134 7.24 -13.46 16.81
CA VAL A 134 7.59 -12.04 16.62
C VAL A 134 7.00 -11.24 17.76
N ASN A 135 7.83 -10.44 18.45
CA ASN A 135 7.44 -9.70 19.66
C ASN A 135 6.76 -10.57 20.75
N GLY A 136 7.21 -11.82 20.93
CA GLY A 136 6.61 -12.77 21.88
C GLY A 136 5.23 -13.31 21.47
N GLN A 137 4.75 -13.01 20.26
CA GLN A 137 3.50 -13.52 19.70
C GLN A 137 3.78 -14.53 18.59
N GLU A 138 2.99 -15.61 18.53
CA GLU A 138 3.03 -16.51 17.38
C GLU A 138 2.38 -15.84 16.17
N VAL A 139 3.15 -15.73 15.09
CA VAL A 139 2.72 -15.15 13.82
C VAL A 139 2.89 -16.18 12.72
N THR A 140 1.86 -16.28 11.88
CA THR A 140 1.90 -17.12 10.68
C THR A 140 2.44 -16.31 9.50
N LEU A 141 3.56 -16.77 8.94
CA LEU A 141 4.09 -16.29 7.67
C LEU A 141 3.57 -17.19 6.55
N THR A 142 2.95 -16.58 5.55
CA THR A 142 2.49 -17.28 4.35
C THR A 142 3.41 -16.93 3.18
N TYR A 143 4.17 -17.90 2.70
CA TYR A 143 5.04 -17.77 1.54
C TYR A 143 4.31 -18.19 0.27
N ARG A 144 4.52 -17.43 -0.80
CA ARG A 144 3.98 -17.69 -2.13
C ARG A 144 5.08 -17.53 -3.16
N LYS A 145 4.99 -18.31 -4.22
CA LYS A 145 5.88 -18.24 -5.38
C LYS A 145 5.09 -18.24 -6.68
N GLY A 146 5.65 -17.64 -7.71
CA GLY A 146 5.04 -17.60 -9.01
C GLY A 146 5.89 -16.84 -10.01
N GLU A 147 5.21 -16.22 -10.97
CA GLU A 147 5.84 -15.39 -11.99
C GLU A 147 5.11 -14.05 -12.08
N ASN A 148 5.85 -13.00 -12.43
CA ASN A 148 5.27 -11.71 -12.78
C ASN A 148 4.72 -11.70 -14.23
N GLY A 149 4.21 -10.54 -14.68
CA GLY A 149 3.60 -10.40 -16.01
C GLY A 149 4.54 -10.68 -17.20
N VAL A 150 5.86 -10.72 -16.99
CA VAL A 150 6.88 -10.99 -18.02
C VAL A 150 7.55 -12.37 -17.85
N GLY A 151 7.09 -13.19 -16.89
CA GLY A 151 7.61 -14.54 -16.66
C GLY A 151 8.82 -14.61 -15.71
N THR A 152 9.17 -13.53 -15.02
CA THR A 152 10.26 -13.54 -14.02
C THR A 152 9.80 -14.24 -12.74
N PRO A 153 10.57 -15.21 -12.21
CA PRO A 153 10.27 -15.85 -10.93
C PRO A 153 10.15 -14.81 -9.80
N TYR A 154 9.06 -14.89 -9.05
CA TYR A 154 8.69 -13.93 -8.03
C TYR A 154 8.34 -14.65 -6.73
N ARG A 155 8.75 -14.07 -5.60
CA ARG A 155 8.42 -14.56 -4.25
C ARG A 155 7.64 -13.49 -3.51
N GLN A 156 6.72 -13.94 -2.67
CA GLN A 156 5.97 -13.09 -1.76
C GLN A 156 5.89 -13.76 -0.39
N VAL A 157 5.97 -12.96 0.66
CA VAL A 157 5.62 -13.36 2.02
C VAL A 157 4.61 -12.37 2.59
N SER A 158 3.67 -12.86 3.38
CA SER A 158 2.71 -12.02 4.10
C SER A 158 2.53 -12.50 5.53
N ALA A 159 2.40 -11.58 6.46
CA ALA A 159 2.18 -11.86 7.87
C ALA A 159 1.41 -10.71 8.54
N LEU A 160 0.53 -11.02 9.49
CA LEU A 160 -0.27 -10.04 10.22
C LEU A 160 0.14 -10.04 11.69
N PHE A 161 0.58 -8.89 12.20
CA PHE A 161 1.09 -8.70 13.56
C PHE A 161 0.13 -7.86 14.38
N ASN A 162 0.10 -8.07 15.70
CA ASN A 162 -0.46 -7.09 16.62
C ASN A 162 0.68 -6.20 17.12
N VAL A 163 0.44 -4.89 17.11
CA VAL A 163 1.36 -3.87 17.62
C VAL A 163 0.60 -3.00 18.61
N GLN A 164 1.30 -2.15 19.37
CA GLN A 164 0.67 -1.33 20.43
C GLN A 164 -0.54 -0.52 19.93
N ASN A 165 -0.49 -0.04 18.68
CA ASN A 165 -1.49 0.86 18.09
C ASN A 165 -2.36 0.19 17.01
N GLY A 166 -2.54 -1.13 17.06
CA GLY A 166 -3.44 -1.85 16.18
C GLY A 166 -2.83 -3.10 15.57
N ARG A 167 -3.11 -3.34 14.29
CA ARG A 167 -2.58 -4.48 13.55
C ARG A 167 -1.81 -3.99 12.34
N VAL A 168 -0.72 -4.67 12.02
CA VAL A 168 0.09 -4.36 10.84
C VAL A 168 0.18 -5.60 9.97
N LEU A 169 -0.21 -5.46 8.72
CA LEU A 169 0.07 -6.45 7.68
C LEU A 169 1.43 -6.12 7.07
N LEU A 170 2.38 -7.05 7.16
CA LEU A 170 3.58 -7.07 6.34
C LEU A 170 3.28 -7.84 5.06
N LEU A 171 3.72 -7.27 3.94
CA LEU A 171 3.75 -7.91 2.64
C LEU A 171 5.10 -7.62 2.01
N ALA A 172 5.99 -8.60 1.91
CA ALA A 172 7.22 -8.44 1.14
C ALA A 172 7.12 -9.22 -0.17
N GLN A 173 7.56 -8.61 -1.26
CA GLN A 173 7.51 -9.20 -2.59
C GLN A 173 8.70 -8.74 -3.43
N GLY A 174 9.21 -9.61 -4.29
CA GLY A 174 10.39 -9.32 -5.12
C GLY A 174 10.71 -10.47 -6.05
N SER A 175 11.63 -10.25 -6.98
CA SER A 175 12.15 -11.35 -7.79
C SER A 175 12.85 -12.38 -6.91
N THR A 176 12.82 -13.65 -7.30
CA THR A 176 13.55 -14.68 -6.54
C THR A 176 15.07 -14.47 -6.60
N ALA A 177 15.58 -13.82 -7.66
CA ALA A 177 17.00 -13.53 -7.81
C ALA A 177 17.49 -12.47 -6.83
N GLU A 178 16.71 -11.41 -6.61
CA GLU A 178 17.02 -10.29 -5.71
C GLU A 178 16.32 -10.42 -4.35
N TRP A 179 15.96 -11.64 -3.95
CA TRP A 179 15.29 -11.88 -2.67
C TRP A 179 16.27 -11.81 -1.50
N ASP A 180 16.13 -10.80 -0.66
CA ASP A 180 16.95 -10.62 0.53
C ASP A 180 16.24 -11.16 1.78
N GLN A 181 16.44 -12.46 2.04
CA GLN A 181 15.88 -13.11 3.23
C GLN A 181 16.44 -12.51 4.53
N GLN A 182 17.69 -12.07 4.52
CA GLN A 182 18.33 -11.52 5.71
C GLN A 182 17.70 -10.20 6.12
N ALA A 183 17.42 -9.31 5.15
CA ALA A 183 16.74 -8.06 5.42
C ALA A 183 15.33 -8.27 5.96
N LEU A 184 14.58 -9.21 5.39
CA LEU A 184 13.26 -9.57 5.89
C LEU A 184 13.33 -10.08 7.34
N ASP A 185 14.27 -10.97 7.64
CA ASP A 185 14.42 -11.53 9.00
C ASP A 185 14.78 -10.46 10.03
N VAL A 186 15.71 -9.56 9.69
CA VAL A 186 16.07 -8.41 10.54
C VAL A 186 14.86 -7.53 10.82
N LEU A 187 14.06 -7.23 9.79
CA LEU A 187 12.86 -6.42 9.97
C LEU A 187 11.85 -7.14 10.87
N LEU A 188 11.55 -8.41 10.60
CA LEU A 188 10.61 -9.22 11.38
C LEU A 188 11.00 -9.30 12.86
N ASP A 189 12.27 -9.55 13.15
CA ASP A 189 12.77 -9.64 14.53
C ASP A 189 12.73 -8.29 15.26
N SER A 190 12.70 -7.19 14.51
CA SER A 190 12.67 -5.83 15.04
C SER A 190 11.26 -5.24 15.23
N ILE A 191 10.20 -5.89 14.77
CA ILE A 191 8.84 -5.35 14.87
C ILE A 191 8.33 -5.46 16.33
N HIS A 192 7.76 -4.37 16.86
CA HIS A 192 7.13 -4.30 18.19
C HIS A 192 5.82 -3.50 18.20
#